data_AF-A0A7G8FTH5-F1
#
_entry.id   AF-A0A7G8FTH5-F1
#
_cell.length_a   1.000
_cell.length_b   1.000
_cell.length_c   1.000
_cell.angle_alpha   90.00
_cell.angle_beta   90.00
_cell.angle_gamma   90.00
#
_symmetry.space_group_name_H-M   'P 1'
#
loop_
_entity.id
_entity.type
_entity.pdbx_description
1 polymer ?
#
loop_
_entity_poly.entity_id
_entity_poly.type
_entity_poly.pdbx_seq_one_letter_code
_entity_poly.pdbx_strand_id
1 'polypeptide(L)' 'MIMNPQQVGAIRRAVIYFVVGYGGLAVINNSGLAPDRMWIAYVPLFVGVYFFARWADARIGDFRKQGDDTDPSK' A
#
# COMPACT_ATOMS: atom_id res chain seq x y z
N MET A 1 -8.52 22.52 -4.84
CA MET A 1 -8.66 21.58 -5.97
C MET A 1 -9.42 20.37 -5.47
N ILE A 2 -10.68 20.18 -5.87
CA ILE A 2 -11.49 19.04 -5.43
C ILE A 2 -11.04 17.83 -6.26
N MET A 3 -10.31 16.89 -5.67
CA MET A 3 -9.83 15.69 -6.35
C MET A 3 -10.96 14.67 -6.51
N ASN A 4 -11.04 14.02 -7.67
CA ASN A 4 -11.99 12.94 -7.91
C ASN A 4 -11.66 11.73 -6.99
N PRO A 5 -12.64 11.06 -6.36
CA PRO A 5 -12.43 9.87 -5.55
C PRO A 5 -11.60 8.75 -6.23
N GLN A 6 -11.65 8.63 -7.56
CA GLN A 6 -10.78 7.72 -8.30
C GLN A 6 -9.30 8.15 -8.25
N GLN A 7 -9.02 9.46 -8.34
CA GLN A 7 -7.67 10.01 -8.23
C GLN A 7 -7.12 9.84 -6.81
N VAL A 8 -7.96 10.01 -5.78
CA VAL A 8 -7.57 9.77 -4.38
C VAL A 8 -7.17 8.30 -4.17
N GLY A 9 -7.91 7.36 -4.76
CA GLY A 9 -7.56 5.93 -4.73
C GLY A 9 -6.25 5.63 -5.46
N ALA A 10 -6.04 6.21 -6.64
CA ALA A 10 -4.82 6.04 -7.42
C ALA A 10 -3.58 6.60 -6.72
N ILE A 11 -3.68 7.82 -6.16
CA ILE A 11 -2.59 8.46 -5.41
C ILE A 11 -2.23 7.63 -4.18
N ARG A 12 -3.21 7.10 -3.45
CA ARG A 12 -2.94 6.22 -2.30
C ARG A 12 -2.12 5.00 -2.71
N ARG A 13 -2.54 4.29 -3.77
CA ARG A 13 -1.79 3.12 -4.26
C ARG A 13 -0.38 3.50 -4.68
N ALA A 14 -0.22 4.62 -5.38
CA ALA A 14 1.09 5.13 -5.78
C ALA A 14 1.99 5.43 -4.56
N VAL A 15 1.45 6.07 -3.52
CA VAL A 15 2.19 6.33 -2.27
C VAL A 15 2.58 5.04 -1.56
N ILE A 16 1.67 4.05 -1.48
CA ILE A 16 1.98 2.75 -0.86
C ILE A 16 3.10 2.05 -1.62
N TYR A 17 3.00 1.97 -2.94
CA TYR A 17 4.04 1.35 -3.76
C TYR A 17 5.36 2.09 -3.67
N PHE A 18 5.32 3.42 -3.61
CA PHE A 18 6.51 4.21 -3.41
C PHE A 18 7.13 3.92 -2.03
N VAL A 19 6.42 4.15 -0.93
CA VAL A 19 7.00 4.03 0.42
C VAL A 19 7.40 2.59 0.74
N VAL A 20 6.50 1.62 0.54
CA VAL A 20 6.74 0.23 0.93
C VAL A 20 7.64 -0.47 -0.08
N GLY A 21 7.39 -0.27 -1.38
CA GLY A 21 8.19 -0.88 -2.44
C GLY A 21 9.60 -0.30 -2.50
N TYR A 22 9.75 1.02 -2.63
CA TYR A 22 11.07 1.65 -2.67
C TYR A 22 11.81 1.52 -1.33
N GLY A 23 11.11 1.65 -0.19
CA GLY A 23 11.71 1.45 1.13
C GLY A 23 12.24 0.02 1.30
N GLY A 24 11.46 -0.99 0.92
CA GLY A 24 11.91 -2.38 0.94
C GLY A 24 13.09 -2.64 0.01
N LEU A 25 13.06 -2.09 -1.21
CA LEU A 25 14.19 -2.14 -2.15
C LEU A 25 15.45 -1.53 -1.53
N ALA A 26 15.34 -0.34 -0.92
CA ALA A 26 16.47 0.32 -0.28
C ALA A 26 17.06 -0.54 0.85
N VAL A 27 16.23 -1.13 1.71
CA VAL A 27 16.70 -2.03 2.78
C VAL A 27 17.40 -3.26 2.21
N ILE A 28 16.79 -3.94 1.24
CA ILE A 28 17.35 -5.17 0.66
C ILE A 28 18.67 -4.87 -0.07
N ASN A 29 18.70 -3.80 -0.86
CA ASN A 29 19.89 -3.43 -1.65
C ASN A 29 21.07 -3.02 -0.77
N ASN A 30 20.82 -2.56 0.46
CA ASN A 30 21.85 -2.17 1.42
C ASN A 30 22.14 -3.25 2.48
N SER A 31 21.49 -4.42 2.41
CA SER A 31 21.61 -5.48 3.41
C SER A 31 22.89 -6.32 3.30
N GLY A 32 23.65 -6.18 2.21
CA GLY A 32 24.81 -7.05 1.93
C GLY A 32 24.43 -8.47 1.51
N LEU A 33 23.15 -8.74 1.23
CA LEU A 33 22.70 -10.01 0.64
C LEU A 33 23.45 -10.28 -0.66
N ALA A 34 23.97 -11.49 -0.79
CA ALA A 34 24.65 -11.93 -1.99
C ALA A 34 23.68 -11.87 -3.19
N PRO A 35 24.10 -11.38 -4.38
CA PRO A 35 23.21 -11.17 -5.53
C PRO A 35 22.40 -12.41 -5.93
N ASP A 36 22.99 -13.60 -5.82
CA ASP A 36 22.39 -14.91 -6.10
C ASP A 36 21.24 -15.28 -5.13
N ARG A 37 21.17 -14.62 -3.96
CA ARG A 37 20.18 -14.89 -2.90
C ARG A 37 19.16 -13.77 -2.71
N MET A 38 19.32 -12.64 -3.38
CA MET A 38 18.44 -11.48 -3.21
C MET A 38 16.95 -11.79 -3.51
N TRP A 39 16.68 -12.79 -4.36
CA TRP A 39 15.31 -13.23 -4.67
C TRP A 39 14.53 -13.65 -3.42
N ILE A 40 15.22 -14.19 -2.40
CA ILE A 40 14.61 -14.62 -1.12
C ILE A 40 14.03 -13.41 -0.38
N ALA A 41 14.56 -12.21 -0.59
CA ALA A 41 14.05 -10.98 0.02
C ALA A 41 13.11 -10.21 -0.93
N TYR A 42 13.43 -10.13 -2.22
CA TYR A 42 12.60 -9.41 -3.19
C TYR A 42 11.24 -10.05 -3.41
N VAL A 43 11.16 -11.38 -3.54
CA VAL A 43 9.87 -12.06 -3.80
C VAL A 43 8.89 -11.81 -2.64
N PRO A 44 9.25 -12.02 -1.37
CA PRO A 44 8.38 -11.65 -0.25
C PRO A 44 8.05 -10.16 -0.18
N LEU A 45 8.97 -9.27 -0.55
CA LEU A 45 8.69 -7.83 -0.60
C LEU A 45 7.54 -7.54 -1.56
N PHE A 46 7.60 -8.04 -2.80
CA PHE A 46 6.55 -7.78 -3.79
C PHE A 46 5.20 -8.35 -3.38
N VAL A 47 5.19 -9.56 -2.81
CA VAL A 47 3.98 -10.17 -2.24
C VAL A 47 3.43 -9.30 -1.10
N GLY A 48 4.30 -8.87 -0.18
CA GLY A 48 3.95 -8.00 0.94
C GLY A 48 3.33 -6.67 0.48
N VAL A 49 3.93 -6.01 -0.51
CA VAL A 49 3.42 -4.76 -1.09
C VAL A 49 2.01 -4.96 -1.66
N TYR A 50 1.77 -6.06 -2.40
CA TYR A 50 0.46 -6.36 -2.96
C TYR A 50 -0.61 -6.51 -1.88
N PHE A 51 -0.35 -7.35 -0.87
CA PHE A 51 -1.31 -7.57 0.22
C PHE A 51 -1.52 -6.32 1.07
N PHE A 52 -0.46 -5.55 1.32
CA PHE A 52 -0.55 -4.31 2.08
C PHE A 52 -1.36 -3.25 1.34
N ALA A 53 -1.17 -3.09 0.03
CA ALA A 53 -1.98 -2.18 -0.78
C ALA A 53 -3.46 -2.60 -0.77
N ARG A 54 -3.74 -3.90 -0.88
CA ARG A 54 -5.11 -4.46 -0.84
C ARG A 54 -5.77 -4.25 0.52
N TRP A 55 -5.02 -4.46 1.61
CA TRP A 55 -5.48 -4.24 2.98
C TRP A 55 -5.76 -2.76 3.27
N ALA A 56 -4.87 -1.86 2.84
CA ALA A 56 -5.06 -0.43 3.01
C ALA A 56 -6.29 0.09 2.26
N ASP A 57 -6.53 -0.42 1.05
CA ASP A 57 -7.75 -0.14 0.30
C ASP A 57 -9.02 -0.64 1.03
N ALA A 58 -8.98 -1.85 1.59
CA ALA A 58 -10.11 -2.44 2.30
C ALA A 58 -10.46 -1.67 3.59
N ARG A 59 -9.46 -1.34 4.41
CA ARG A 59 -9.66 -0.56 5.66
C ARG A 59 -10.37 0.76 5.41
N ILE A 60 -10.02 1.47 4.33
CA ILE A 60 -10.66 2.74 4.00
C ILE A 60 -12.10 2.55 3.50
N GLY A 61 -12.39 1.45 2.81
CA GLY A 61 -13.76 1.05 2.48
C GLY A 61 -14.62 0.86 3.72
N ASP A 62 -14.08 0.21 4.75
CA ASP A 62 -14.76 -0.02 6.02
C ASP A 62 -14.97 1.30 6.80
N PHE A 63 -13.97 2.18 6.86
CA PHE A 63 -14.11 3.51 7.47
C PHE A 63 -15.16 4.38 6.77
N ARG A 64 -15.30 4.26 5.44
CA ARG A 64 -16.29 5.03 4.67
C ARG A 64 -17.72 4.54 4.89
N LYS A 65 -17.90 3.22 5.07
CA LYS A 65 -19.20 2.62 5.46
C LYS A 65 -19.60 3.04 6.86
N GLN A 66 -18.66 2.97 7.81
CA GLN A 66 -18.93 3.31 9.20
C GLN A 66 -19.39 4.75 9.39
N GLY A 67 -18.86 5.71 8.60
CA GLY A 67 -19.27 7.11 8.64
C GLY A 67 -20.65 7.40 8.01
N ASP A 68 -21.15 6.53 7.13
CA ASP A 68 -22.49 6.65 6.54
C ASP A 68 -23.55 6.04 7.49
N ASP A 69 -23.20 4.97 8.21
CA ASP A 69 -24.08 4.30 9.19
C ASP A 69 -24.22 5.08 10.51
N THR A 70 -23.32 6.04 10.80
CA THR A 70 -23.36 6.87 12.02
C THR A 70 -23.97 8.26 11.83
N ASP A 71 -24.44 8.59 10.62
CA ASP A 71 -25.20 9.82 10.37
C ASP A 71 -26.69 9.61 10.72
N PRO A 72 -27.20 10.21 11.82
CA PRO A 72 -28.59 10.03 12.26
C PRO A 72 -29.61 10.79 11.37
N SER A 73 -29.17 11.44 10.30
CA SER A 73 -30.02 12.23 9.39
C SER A 73 -30.53 11.47 8.14
N LYS A 74 -30.26 10.16 8.05
CA LYS A 74 -30.90 9.24 7.09
C LYS A 74 -32.00 8.41 7.73
#